data_AF-A0A4Z0J4B9-F1
#
_entry.id   AF-A0A4Z0J4B9-F1
#
_cell.length_a   1.000
_cell.length_b   1.000
_cell.length_c   1.000
_cell.angle_alpha   90.00
_cell.angle_beta   90.00
_cell.angle_gamma   90.00
#
_symmetry.space_group_name_H-M   'P 1'
#
loop_
_entity.id
_entity.type
_entity.pdbx_description
1 polymer ?
#
loop_
_entity_poly.entity_id
_entity_poly.type
_entity_poly.pdbx_seq_one_letter_code
_entity_poly.pdbx_strand_id
1 'polypeptide(L)' 'MRTNDLVSLYVSFVETNGGKSRPVLIRRVSEQKVEAFKITSQYEKKSAYIKQQYYPIQDWQSAGLKKPSWV' A
#
# COMPACT_ATOMS: atom_id res chain seq x y z
N MET A 1 -13.93 2.88 5.59
CA MET A 1 -12.96 1.89 5.12
C MET A 1 -13.66 0.56 4.94
N ARG A 2 -13.50 -0.06 3.79
CA ARG A 2 -14.01 -1.39 3.43
C ARG A 2 -12.96 -2.13 2.62
N THR A 3 -13.13 -3.44 2.44
CA THR A 3 -12.30 -4.24 1.53
C THR A 3 -12.28 -3.60 0.14
N ASN A 4 -11.11 -3.60 -0.49
CA ASN A 4 -10.77 -2.99 -1.77
C ASN A 4 -10.73 -1.46 -1.81
N ASP A 5 -10.92 -0.76 -0.68
CA ASP A 5 -10.61 0.67 -0.62
C ASP A 5 -9.09 0.85 -0.73
N LEU A 6 -8.65 1.82 -1.55
CA LEU A 6 -7.29 2.35 -1.50
C LEU A 6 -7.29 3.59 -0.60
N VAL A 7 -6.53 3.55 0.49
CA VAL A 7 -6.50 4.63 1.48
C VAL A 7 -5.08 4.98 1.89
N SER A 8 -4.90 6.16 2.49
CA SER A 8 -3.65 6.52 3.16
C SER A 8 -3.74 6.22 4.66
N LEU A 9 -2.84 5.37 5.16
CA LEU A 9 -2.70 5.08 6.59
C LEU A 9 -1.42 5.69 7.15
N TYR A 10 -1.50 6.26 8.36
CA TYR A 10 -0.32 6.64 9.12
C TYR A 10 0.26 5.40 9.81
N VAL A 11 1.51 5.08 9.52
CA VAL A 11 2.24 3.96 10.14
C VAL A 11 3.35 4.52 11.01
N SER A 12 3.26 4.32 12.31
CA SER A 12 4.31 4.70 13.27
C SER A 12 5.55 3.84 13.08
N PHE A 13 6.72 4.41 13.39
CA PHE A 13 7.95 3.64 13.46
C PHE A 13 8.07 2.98 14.85
N VAL A 14 8.66 1.78 14.89
CA VAL A 14 8.79 1.01 16.15
C VAL A 14 9.87 1.60 17.06
N GLU A 15 10.97 2.07 16.47
CA GLU A 15 12.18 2.46 17.22
C GLU A 15 12.36 3.97 17.36
N THR A 16 11.58 4.77 16.62
CA THR A 16 11.75 6.23 16.57
C THR A 16 10.41 6.94 16.66
N ASN A 17 10.43 8.14 17.23
CA ASN A 17 9.25 9.00 17.26
C ASN A 17 8.85 9.40 15.84
N GLY A 18 7.55 9.29 15.57
CA GLY A 18 6.94 9.65 14.30
C GLY A 18 6.53 8.45 13.47
N GLY A 19 6.43 8.67 12.17
CA GLY A 19 5.81 7.71 11.27
C GLY A 19 5.65 8.29 9.88
N LYS A 20 4.98 7.53 9.01
CA LYS A 20 4.78 7.90 7.62
C LYS A 20 3.41 7.52 7.13
N SER A 21 2.80 8.45 6.40
CA SER A 21 1.57 8.17 5.64
C SER A 21 1.90 7.30 4.43
N ARG A 22 1.21 6.17 4.28
CA ARG A 22 1.42 5.17 3.24
C ARG A 22 0.09 4.83 2.56
N PRO A 23 0.03 4.84 1.21
CA PRO A 23 -1.10 4.24 0.53
C PRO A 23 -1.09 2.72 0.75
N VAL A 24 -2.26 2.16 0.98
CA VAL A 24 -2.48 0.71 1.15
C VAL A 24 -3.77 0.29 0.47
N LEU A 25 -3.86 -0.99 0.09
CA LEU A 25 -5.11 -1.61 -0.36
C LEU A 25 -5.71 -2.43 0.78
N ILE A 26 -6.95 -2.13 1.15
CA ILE A 26 -7.60 -2.81 2.27
C ILE A 26 -8.03 -4.22 1.87
N ARG A 27 -7.49 -5.21 2.57
CA ARG A 27 -7.82 -6.62 2.37
C ARG A 27 -9.00 -7.03 3.25
N ARG A 28 -8.94 -6.67 4.53
CA ARG A 28 -9.95 -7.04 5.52
C ARG A 28 -10.03 -6.00 6.62
N VAL A 29 -11.25 -5.73 7.07
CA VAL A 29 -11.53 -4.92 8.25
C VAL A 29 -12.26 -5.82 9.24
N SER A 30 -11.84 -5.80 10.51
CA SER A 30 -12.59 -6.33 11.63
C SER A 30 -12.72 -5.26 12.71
N GLU A 31 -13.46 -5.55 13.78
CA GLU A 31 -13.67 -4.59 14.88
C GLU A 31 -12.37 -4.06 15.50
N GLN A 32 -11.31 -4.88 15.52
CA GLN A 32 -10.05 -4.56 16.20
C GLN A 32 -8.86 -4.33 15.26
N LYS A 33 -8.94 -4.75 13.99
CA LYS A 33 -7.79 -4.71 13.09
C LYS A 33 -8.15 -4.42 11.65
N VAL A 34 -7.17 -3.85 10.96
CA VAL A 34 -7.16 -3.65 9.52
C VAL A 34 -6.00 -4.44 8.94
N GLU A 35 -6.30 -5.36 8.03
CA GLU A 35 -5.30 -6.03 7.20
C GLU A 35 -5.26 -5.35 5.84
N ALA A 36 -4.06 -4.98 5.39
CA ALA A 36 -3.88 -4.26 4.14
C ALA A 36 -2.62 -4.72 3.40
N PHE A 37 -2.67 -4.68 2.08
CA PHE A 37 -1.51 -4.86 1.23
C PHE A 37 -0.73 -3.56 1.10
N LYS A 38 0.60 -3.67 1.09
CA LYS A 38 1.49 -2.51 0.93
C LYS A 38 1.49 -2.08 -0.53
N ILE A 39 1.31 -0.79 -0.77
CA ILE A 39 1.49 -0.22 -2.12
C ILE A 39 2.91 0.34 -2.24
N THR A 40 3.57 0.06 -3.36
CA THR A 40 4.91 0.54 -3.66
C THR A 40 4.97 1.25 -5.01
N SER A 41 5.66 2.38 -5.07
CA SER A 41 6.06 3.00 -6.34
C SER A 41 7.50 2.66 -6.72
N GLN A 42 8.12 1.70 -6.02
CA GLN A 42 9.53 1.32 -6.19
C GLN A 42 9.65 -0.10 -6.76
N TYR A 43 8.62 -0.56 -7.47
CA TYR A 43 8.60 -1.88 -8.09
C TYR A 43 9.86 -2.14 -8.90
N GLU A 44 10.30 -1.17 -9.72
CA GLU A 44 11.46 -1.36 -10.59
C GLU A 44 12.77 -1.68 -9.88
N LYS A 45 12.93 -1.24 -8.63
CA LYS A 45 14.13 -1.48 -7.82
C LYS A 45 14.12 -2.83 -7.11
N LYS A 46 13.04 -3.60 -7.21
CA LYS A 46 12.90 -4.90 -6.54
C LYS A 46 13.54 -6.02 -7.37
N SER A 47 13.99 -7.09 -6.71
CA SER A 47 14.48 -8.29 -7.38
C SER A 47 13.38 -8.97 -8.18
N ALA A 48 13.76 -9.77 -9.19
CA ALA A 48 12.80 -10.53 -10.00
C ALA A 48 11.88 -11.43 -9.14
N TYR A 49 12.45 -12.09 -8.13
CA TYR A 49 11.69 -12.90 -7.16
C TYR A 49 10.60 -12.09 -6.45
N ILE A 50 10.93 -10.88 -5.97
CA ILE A 50 9.96 -10.03 -5.28
C ILE A 50 8.94 -9.47 -6.28
N LYS A 51 9.36 -9.08 -7.50
CA LYS A 51 8.47 -8.52 -8.53
C LYS A 51 7.31 -9.48 -8.88
N GLN A 52 7.52 -10.79 -8.84
CA GLN A 52 6.48 -11.80 -9.10
C GLN A 52 5.29 -11.73 -8.13
N GLN A 53 5.44 -11.10 -6.97
CA GLN A 53 4.41 -11.00 -5.95
C GLN A 53 3.52 -9.76 -6.10
N TYR A 54 3.86 -8.86 -7.04
CA TYR A 54 3.22 -7.56 -7.18
C TYR A 54 2.33 -7.50 -8.42
N TYR A 55 1.18 -6.85 -8.27
CA TYR A 55 0.27 -6.56 -9.36
C TYR A 55 0.21 -5.04 -9.65
N PRO A 56 0.28 -4.60 -10.93
CA PRO A 56 0.21 -3.18 -11.26
C PRO A 56 -1.18 -2.59 -10.98
N ILE A 57 -1.23 -1.41 -10.38
CA ILE A 57 -2.47 -0.63 -10.25
C ILE A 57 -2.68 0.10 -11.58
N GLN A 58 -3.66 -0.34 -12.38
CA GLN A 58 -3.91 0.17 -13.73
C GLN A 58 -4.26 1.67 -13.71
N ASP A 59 -5.34 2.03 -13.02
CA ASP A 59 -5.87 3.41 -12.97
C ASP A 59 -5.34 4.19 -11.76
N TRP A 60 -4.02 4.15 -11.54
CA TRP A 60 -3.39 4.74 -10.36
C TRP A 60 -3.67 6.25 -10.20
N GLN A 61 -3.86 6.98 -11.31
CA GLN A 61 -4.21 8.41 -11.30
C GLN A 61 -5.61 8.63 -10.71
N SER A 62 -6.59 7.87 -11.19
CA SER A 62 -7.98 7.89 -10.69
C SER A 62 -8.07 7.45 -9.24
N ALA A 63 -7.15 6.58 -8.80
CA ALA A 63 -7.01 6.17 -7.41
C ALA A 63 -6.29 7.20 -6.51
N GLY A 64 -5.91 8.38 -7.05
CA GLY A 64 -5.26 9.45 -6.30
C GLY A 64 -3.78 9.23 -6.00
N LEU A 65 -3.15 8.26 -6.66
CA LEU A 65 -1.70 8.04 -6.55
C LEU A 65 -0.95 9.03 -7.45
N LYS A 66 0.23 9.46 -7.00
CA LYS A 66 1.04 10.46 -7.73
C LYS A 66 1.87 9.87 -8.88
N LYS A 67 1.99 8.55 -8.95
CA LYS A 67 2.83 7.82 -9.92
C LYS A 67 2.43 6.33 -9.99
N PRO A 68 2.85 5.61 -11.05
CA PRO A 68 2.62 4.17 -11.16
C PRO A 68 3.05 3.45 -9.89
N SER A 69 2.18 2.55 -9.43
CA SER A 69 2.34 1.82 -8.18
C SER A 69 1.80 0.40 -8.30
N TRP A 70 2.29 -0.47 -7.42
CA TRP A 70 1.97 -1.90 -7.39
C TRP A 70 1.54 -2.30 -5.99
N VAL A 71 0.62 -3.24 -5.92
CA VAL A 71 0.13 -3.88 -4.70
C VAL A 71 0.69 -5.28 -4.54
#